data_AF-A0A382ZV15-F1
#
_entry.id   AF-A0A382ZV15-F1
#
_cell.length_a   1.000
_cell.length_b   1.000
_cell.length_c   1.000
_cell.angle_alpha   90.00
_cell.angle_beta   90.00
_cell.angle_gamma   90.00
#
_symmetry.space_group_name_H-M   'P 1'
#
loop_
_entity.id
_entity.type
_entity.pdbx_description
1 polymer ?
#
loop_
_entity_poly.entity_id
_entity_poly.type
_entity_poly.pdbx_seq_one_letter_code
_entity_poly.pdbx_strand_id
1 'polypeptide(L)'
;MHGECYRKGNGQPYTRKEYIKGKPQIKITKFQSGGADRLQNYDYSVQLLINERLQITHMAIESTRLAANKTLEKTTGESGYFSKLRIYPHVLLRENKM
;
A
#
# COMPACT_ATOMS: atom_id res chain seq x y z
N MET A 1 9.40 -0.21 -15.69
CA MET A 1 9.22 0.74 -14.57
C MET A 1 10.06 0.39 -13.34
N HIS A 2 11.18 1.09 -13.13
CA HIS A 2 11.94 1.01 -11.89
C HIS A 2 11.37 2.00 -10.87
N GLY A 3 11.12 1.55 -9.63
CA GLY A 3 10.55 2.39 -8.58
C GLY A 3 11.42 3.59 -8.20
N GLU A 4 12.73 3.49 -8.43
CA GLU A 4 13.70 4.56 -8.17
C GLU A 4 13.39 5.85 -8.92
N CYS A 5 13.01 5.75 -10.20
CA CYS A 5 12.69 6.91 -11.04
C CYS A 5 11.50 7.74 -10.51
N TYR A 6 10.65 7.14 -9.67
CA TYR A 6 9.43 7.75 -9.15
C TYR A 6 9.49 8.00 -7.64
N ARG A 7 10.64 7.85 -6.99
CA ARG A 7 10.76 8.07 -5.53
C ARG A 7 10.42 9.52 -5.16
N LYS A 8 10.82 10.48 -5.99
CA LYS A 8 10.55 11.90 -5.81
C LYS A 8 9.32 12.30 -6.64
N GLY A 9 8.34 12.91 -5.98
CA GLY A 9 7.18 13.45 -6.67
C GLY A 9 7.54 14.74 -7.40
N ASN A 10 7.54 14.69 -8.73
CA ASN A 10 7.83 15.84 -9.58
C ASN A 10 6.55 16.36 -10.25
N GLY A 11 6.35 17.68 -10.23
CA GLY A 11 5.20 18.33 -10.86
C GLY A 11 3.86 18.11 -10.14
N GLN A 12 2.77 18.36 -10.85
CA GLN A 12 1.42 18.25 -10.31
C GLN A 12 0.95 16.78 -10.22
N PRO A 13 0.29 16.36 -9.11
CA PRO A 13 -0.25 15.02 -8.99
C PRO A 13 -1.25 14.67 -10.11
N TYR A 14 -0.99 13.58 -10.82
CA TYR A 14 -1.86 13.08 -11.88
C TYR A 14 -2.92 12.14 -11.30
N THR A 15 -4.07 12.71 -10.93
CA THR A 15 -5.13 12.01 -10.16
C THR A 15 -6.52 12.10 -10.78
N ARG A 16 -6.76 13.09 -11.64
CA ARG A 16 -8.09 13.39 -12.22
C ARG A 16 -8.50 12.34 -13.24
N LYS A 17 -9.34 11.41 -12.81
CA LYS A 17 -9.69 10.21 -13.59
C LYS A 17 -10.47 10.53 -14.86
N GLU A 18 -11.20 11.65 -14.90
CA GLU A 18 -11.96 12.09 -16.07
C GLU A 18 -11.09 12.38 -17.30
N TYR A 19 -9.82 12.74 -17.09
CA TYR A 19 -8.86 13.04 -18.17
C TYR A 19 -7.93 11.87 -18.50
N ILE A 20 -8.06 10.72 -17.82
CA ILE A 20 -7.14 9.58 -17.94
C ILE A 20 -7.82 8.40 -18.63
N LYS A 21 -7.47 8.14 -19.89
CA LYS A 21 -7.89 6.94 -20.62
C LYS A 21 -6.93 5.78 -20.34
N GLY A 22 -7.46 4.57 -20.19
CA GLY A 22 -6.65 3.36 -20.02
C GLY A 22 -5.96 3.24 -18.66
N LYS A 23 -6.67 3.52 -17.56
CA LYS A 23 -6.11 3.44 -16.20
C LYS A 23 -5.68 2.00 -15.86
N PRO A 24 -4.44 1.78 -15.40
CA PRO A 24 -4.01 0.46 -14.93
C PRO A 24 -4.73 0.08 -13.63
N GLN A 25 -4.96 -1.21 -13.44
CA GLN A 25 -5.51 -1.73 -12.19
C GLN A 25 -4.43 -1.71 -11.09
N ILE A 26 -4.82 -1.30 -9.88
CA ILE A 26 -3.93 -1.38 -8.73
C ILE A 26 -3.71 -2.84 -8.31
N LYS A 27 -2.47 -3.20 -7.96
CA LYS A 27 -2.12 -4.54 -7.48
C LYS A 27 -2.69 -4.85 -6.09
N ILE A 28 -2.94 -3.83 -5.28
CA ILE A 28 -3.48 -3.97 -3.92
C ILE A 28 -4.95 -4.39 -4.01
N THR A 29 -5.27 -5.59 -3.53
CA THR A 29 -6.64 -6.14 -3.55
C THR A 29 -7.35 -6.01 -2.21
N LYS A 30 -6.62 -6.23 -1.10
CA LYS A 30 -7.16 -6.21 0.26
C LYS A 30 -6.43 -5.18 1.11
N PHE A 31 -7.19 -4.28 1.73
CA PHE A 31 -6.65 -3.27 2.66
C PHE A 31 -6.71 -3.71 4.13
N GLN A 32 -7.39 -4.81 4.43
CA GLN A 32 -7.54 -5.36 5.76
C GLN A 32 -7.23 -6.86 5.72
N SER A 33 -6.63 -7.38 6.78
CA SER A 33 -6.26 -8.80 6.90
C SER A 33 -6.18 -9.22 8.36
N GLY A 34 -6.30 -10.53 8.61
CA GLY A 34 -6.35 -11.10 9.94
C GLY A 34 -7.78 -11.20 10.46
N GLY A 35 -7.94 -11.13 11.79
CA GLY A 35 -9.23 -11.18 12.46
C GLY A 35 -10.22 -10.17 11.86
N ALA A 36 -11.45 -10.63 11.59
CA ALA A 36 -12.47 -9.80 10.93
C ALA A 36 -12.94 -8.62 11.80
N ASP A 37 -12.73 -8.71 13.11
CA ASP A 37 -13.23 -7.73 14.06
C ASP A 37 -12.12 -6.79 14.57
N ARG A 38 -12.25 -5.49 14.27
CA ARG A 38 -11.40 -4.44 14.83
C ARG A 38 -11.67 -4.17 16.31
N LEU A 39 -12.82 -4.62 16.82
CA LEU A 39 -13.22 -4.49 18.22
C LEU A 39 -12.71 -5.65 19.07
N GLN A 40 -11.93 -6.59 18.51
CA GLN A 40 -11.16 -7.49 19.34
C GLN A 40 -10.24 -6.70 20.27
N ASN A 41 -10.17 -7.13 21.53
CA ASN A 41 -9.31 -6.55 22.54
C ASN A 41 -7.86 -6.93 22.23
N TYR A 42 -7.18 -6.10 21.46
CA TYR A 42 -5.73 -6.19 21.25
C TYR A 42 -5.02 -5.31 22.28
N ASP A 43 -4.07 -5.88 23.02
CA ASP A 43 -3.32 -5.15 24.05
C ASP A 43 -2.35 -4.10 23.46
N TYR A 44 -1.91 -4.32 22.21
CA TYR A 44 -0.86 -3.52 21.57
C TYR A 44 -1.29 -3.02 20.18
N SER A 45 -0.90 -1.79 19.86
CA SER A 45 -1.05 -1.20 18.53
C SER A 45 0.31 -0.76 17.99
N VAL A 46 0.71 -1.31 16.85
CA VAL A 46 1.95 -0.95 16.16
C VAL A 46 1.62 -0.19 14.88
N GLN A 47 2.33 0.90 14.63
CA GLN A 47 2.15 1.72 13.44
C GLN A 47 3.46 1.85 12.67
N LEU A 48 3.42 1.48 11.39
CA LEU A 48 4.49 1.82 10.47
C LEU A 48 4.29 3.26 9.98
N LEU A 49 5.25 4.12 10.31
CA LEU A 49 5.29 5.53 9.93
C LEU A 49 6.41 5.76 8.92
N ILE A 50 6.27 6.84 8.15
CA ILE A 50 7.25 7.24 7.15
C ILE A 50 8.03 8.44 7.72
N ASN A 51 9.36 8.36 7.66
CA ASN A 51 10.24 9.42 8.16
C ASN A 51 10.64 10.43 7.09
N GLU A 52 10.50 10.08 5.81
CA GLU A 52 10.92 10.89 4.67
C GLU A 52 9.75 11.17 3.71
N ARG A 53 9.75 12.34 3.07
CA ARG A 53 8.77 12.63 2.03
C ARG A 53 9.15 11.94 0.72
N LEU A 54 8.44 10.87 0.37
CA LEU A 54 8.65 10.12 -0.85
C LEU A 54 7.33 9.56 -1.42
N GLN A 55 7.37 9.10 -2.67
CA GLN A 55 6.30 8.35 -3.29
C GLN A 55 6.60 6.84 -3.26
N ILE A 56 5.60 6.04 -2.92
CA ILE A 56 5.69 4.59 -2.86
C ILE A 56 4.81 4.00 -3.96
N THR A 57 5.36 3.08 -4.75
CA THR A 57 4.62 2.41 -5.81
C THR A 57 3.61 1.42 -5.22
N HIS A 58 2.48 1.25 -5.91
CA HIS A 58 1.43 0.30 -5.51
C HIS A 58 1.97 -1.14 -5.37
N MET A 59 2.98 -1.52 -6.16
CA MET A 59 3.65 -2.82 -6.05
C MET A 59 4.40 -2.95 -4.72
N ALA A 60 5.21 -1.95 -4.35
CA ALA A 60 5.95 -1.97 -3.10
C ALA A 60 5.01 -2.00 -1.88
N ILE A 61 3.89 -1.27 -1.95
CA ILE A 61 2.87 -1.28 -0.89
C ILE A 61 2.28 -2.69 -0.71
N GLU A 62 1.91 -3.36 -1.81
CA GLU A 62 1.35 -4.71 -1.74
C GLU A 62 2.37 -5.74 -1.27
N SER A 63 3.62 -5.65 -1.74
CA SER A 63 4.72 -6.50 -1.28
C SER A 63 4.96 -6.37 0.22
N THR A 64 4.99 -5.13 0.75
CA THR A 64 5.13 -4.88 2.19
C THR A 64 3.96 -5.46 2.98
N ARG A 65 2.72 -5.29 2.49
CA ARG A 65 1.53 -5.87 3.14
C ARG A 65 1.62 -7.40 3.22
N LEU A 66 1.97 -8.06 2.12
CA LEU A 66 2.13 -9.51 2.07
C LEU A 66 3.24 -10.00 3.02
N ALA A 67 4.39 -9.35 3.02
CA ALA A 67 5.52 -9.71 3.88
C ALA A 67 5.18 -9.53 5.38
N ALA A 68 4.55 -8.42 5.74
CA ALA A 68 4.11 -8.16 7.12
C ALA A 68 3.08 -9.20 7.57
N ASN A 69 2.03 -9.44 6.78
CA ASN A 69 1.00 -10.40 7.12
C ASN A 69 1.53 -11.83 7.23
N LYS A 70 2.37 -12.28 6.30
CA LYS A 70 2.98 -13.62 6.36
C LYS A 70 3.80 -13.82 7.63
N THR A 71 4.50 -12.78 8.08
CA THR A 71 5.29 -12.82 9.31
C THR A 71 4.39 -12.88 10.54
N LEU A 72 3.35 -12.04 10.60
CA LEU A 72 2.38 -12.04 11.70
C LEU A 72 1.62 -13.36 11.79
N GLU A 73 1.10 -13.86 10.67
CA GLU A 73 0.34 -15.10 10.60
C GLU A 73 1.17 -16.31 11.07
N LYS A 74 2.48 -16.34 10.79
CA LYS A 74 3.38 -17.38 11.30
C LYS A 74 3.52 -17.35 12.82
N THR A 75 3.42 -16.18 13.44
CA THR A 75 3.63 -16.01 14.89
C THR A 75 2.34 -16.09 15.70
N THR A 76 1.26 -15.49 15.22
CA THR A 76 -0.01 -15.34 15.96
C THR A 76 -1.15 -16.19 15.40
N GLY A 77 -0.97 -16.84 14.25
CA GLY A 77 -2.05 -17.44 13.48
C GLY A 77 -2.92 -16.40 12.75
N GLU A 78 -3.89 -16.88 11.97
CA GLU A 78 -4.73 -16.03 11.10
C GLU A 78 -5.67 -15.10 11.88
N SER A 79 -6.13 -15.51 13.06
CA SER A 79 -7.06 -14.73 13.90
C SER A 79 -6.35 -13.90 14.98
N GLY A 80 -5.06 -14.11 15.22
CA GLY A 80 -4.33 -13.49 16.32
C GLY A 80 -3.83 -12.06 16.07
N TYR A 81 -4.12 -11.48 14.89
CA TYR A 81 -3.74 -10.11 14.56
C TYR A 81 -4.80 -9.42 13.71
N PHE A 82 -4.81 -8.08 13.74
CA PHE A 82 -5.53 -7.25 12.80
C PHE A 82 -4.56 -6.30 12.10
N SER A 83 -4.49 -6.37 10.77
CA SER A 83 -3.63 -5.51 9.95
C SER A 83 -4.47 -4.66 9.01
N LYS A 84 -4.21 -3.35 9.00
CA LYS A 84 -4.87 -2.39 8.11
C LYS A 84 -3.86 -1.55 7.34
N LEU A 85 -3.94 -1.62 6.02
CA LEU A 85 -3.24 -0.71 5.13
C LEU A 85 -4.00 0.63 5.08
N ARG A 86 -3.37 1.70 5.55
CA ARG A 86 -3.97 3.05 5.63
C ARG A 86 -3.78 3.90 4.38
N ILE A 87 -2.80 3.58 3.55
CA ILE A 87 -2.42 4.37 2.37
C ILE A 87 -3.06 3.81 1.10
N TYR A 88 -3.45 4.70 0.18
CA TYR A 88 -3.95 4.34 -1.14
C TYR A 88 -3.11 5.02 -2.24
N PRO A 89 -2.70 4.31 -3.30
CA PRO A 89 -1.91 4.88 -4.39
C PRO A 89 -2.80 5.73 -5.32
N HIS A 90 -2.97 7.01 -4.99
CA HIS A 90 -3.83 7.92 -5.78
C HIS A 90 -3.19 8.43 -7.07
N VAL A 91 -1.86 8.57 -7.09
CA VAL A 91 -1.13 9.18 -8.21
C VAL A 91 -0.88 8.15 -9.29
N LEU A 92 -1.33 8.44 -10.52
CA LEU A 92 -1.04 7.62 -11.68
C LEU A 92 0.30 8.04 -12.31
N LEU A 93 1.15 7.06 -12.56
CA LEU A 93 2.46 7.27 -13.15
C LEU A 93 2.40 7.08 -14.66
N ARG A 94 3.24 7.83 -15.40
CA ARG A 94 3.33 7.77 -16.86
C ARG A 94 4.76 7.40 -17.26
N GLU A 95 4.85 6.58 -18.29
CA GLU A 95 6.11 6.25 -18.98
C GLU A 95 5.96 6.67 -20.44
N ASN A 96 6.99 7.31 -20.99
CA ASN A 96 7.11 7.50 -22.42
C ASN A 96 7.84 6.28 -22.99
N LYS A 97 7.19 5.54 -23.87
CA LYS A 97 7.84 4.44 -24.60
C LYS A 97 8.52 5.06 -25.82
N MET A 98 9.83 5.27 -25.72
CA MET A 98 10.69 5.54 -26.88
C MET A 98 10.97 4.26 -27.65
#